data_AF-G0IV65-F1
#
_entry.id   AF-G0IV65-F1
#
_cell.length_a   1.000
_cell.length_b   1.000
_cell.length_c   1.000
_cell.angle_alpha   90.00
_cell.angle_beta   90.00
_cell.angle_gamma   90.00
#
_symmetry.space_group_name_H-M   'P 1'
#
loop_
_entity.id
_entity.type
_entity.pdbx_description
1 polymer ?
#
loop_
_entity_poly.entity_id
_entity_poly.type
_entity_poly.pdbx_seq_one_letter_code
_entity_poly.pdbx_strand_id
1 'polypeptide(L)'
;MKKFDPNRPLWQYKLREYLLLFDSYSEEERILAYRYGWHIFSSNRNHFENFSHFIQRRKWFIYLSLIYPILLTFLSLLLAVSVLTIDVTLKVPIAIIFSGITAGIIYNLIGNTLKNIREIGIFLKYVDPAEKLANFREFENLDYLDKEGAIQFYENMRAKRDYSKIAPGENELDKTEKLLALDFLLGDPGNLNELINKLCHHSTCKLTKEGVYRVLGEILLASPDNIKKDITKGVKEIRSGKSLGQKRIDQLTNVKAIFNQSKLALKANEIDKLLDTAQTATLDKSQVDAY
;
A
#
# COMPACT_ATOMS: atom_id res chain seq x y z
N MET A 1 -12.95 1.43 15.32
CA MET A 1 -12.11 2.12 14.31
C MET A 1 -13.00 2.80 13.28
N LYS A 2 -12.80 4.10 13.01
CA LYS A 2 -13.49 4.76 11.89
C LYS A 2 -12.88 4.23 10.59
N LYS A 3 -13.72 3.73 9.68
CA LYS A 3 -13.30 3.25 8.35
C LYS A 3 -12.41 4.32 7.68
N PHE A 4 -11.19 3.95 7.31
CA PHE A 4 -10.39 4.76 6.40
C PHE A 4 -11.14 4.84 5.06
N ASP A 5 -11.44 6.05 4.60
CA ASP A 5 -12.22 6.26 3.37
C ASP A 5 -11.27 6.32 2.17
N PRO A 6 -11.16 5.27 1.34
CA PRO A 6 -10.17 5.22 0.25
C PRO A 6 -10.37 6.32 -0.80
N ASN A 7 -11.56 6.93 -0.87
CA ASN A 7 -11.86 7.99 -1.84
C ASN A 7 -11.58 9.40 -1.31
N ARG A 8 -10.94 9.50 -0.14
CA ARG A 8 -10.63 10.81 0.45
C ARG A 8 -9.68 11.61 -0.45
N PRO A 9 -9.97 12.89 -0.71
CA PRO A 9 -9.07 13.72 -1.50
C PRO A 9 -7.74 13.98 -0.79
N LEU A 10 -6.66 14.10 -1.58
CA LEU A 10 -5.28 14.30 -1.13
C LEU A 10 -5.12 15.45 -0.13
N TRP A 11 -5.80 16.58 -0.38
CA TRP A 11 -5.70 17.75 0.50
C TRP A 11 -6.22 17.48 1.92
N GLN A 12 -7.26 16.64 2.07
CA GLN A 12 -7.78 16.29 3.39
C GLN A 12 -6.77 15.44 4.17
N TYR A 13 -6.12 14.47 3.51
CA TYR A 13 -5.06 13.71 4.15
C TYR A 13 -3.91 14.62 4.60
N LYS A 14 -3.45 15.51 3.72
CA LYS A 14 -2.40 16.49 4.04
C LYS A 14 -2.77 17.37 5.22
N LEU A 15 -4.02 17.86 5.26
CA LEU A 15 -4.52 18.68 6.37
C LEU A 15 -4.51 17.90 7.69
N ARG A 16 -4.92 16.63 7.70
CA ARG A 16 -4.91 15.80 8.92
C ARG A 16 -3.49 15.55 9.45
N GLU A 17 -2.54 15.35 8.55
CA GLU A 17 -1.12 15.27 8.90
C GLU A 17 -0.60 16.59 9.51
N TYR A 18 -0.93 17.73 8.91
CA TYR A 18 -0.54 19.04 9.47
C TYR A 18 -1.19 19.36 10.81
N LEU A 19 -2.45 18.93 11.02
CA LEU A 19 -3.18 19.07 12.29
C LEU A 19 -2.78 18.03 13.34
N LEU A 20 -1.74 17.21 13.08
CA LEU A 20 -1.22 16.21 14.02
C LEU A 20 -2.26 15.17 14.45
N LEU A 21 -3.30 14.93 13.64
CA LEU A 21 -4.41 14.04 14.02
C LEU A 21 -3.99 12.56 14.09
N PHE A 22 -2.87 12.21 13.45
CA PHE A 22 -2.29 10.87 13.52
C PHE A 22 -1.28 10.74 14.66
N ASP A 23 -0.87 11.83 15.32
CA ASP A 23 0.09 11.76 16.43
C ASP A 23 -0.49 11.18 17.72
N SER A 24 -1.82 11.19 17.84
CA SER A 24 -2.54 10.57 18.95
C SER A 24 -2.82 9.08 18.76
N TYR A 25 -2.48 8.52 17.59
CA TYR A 25 -2.71 7.11 17.29
C TYR A 25 -1.56 6.27 17.84
N SER A 26 -1.84 4.97 18.07
CA SER A 26 -0.77 4.02 18.39
C SER A 26 0.24 3.93 17.24
N GLU A 27 1.44 3.43 17.51
CA GLU A 27 2.48 3.40 16.50
C GLU A 27 2.12 2.52 15.28
N GLU A 28 1.35 1.45 15.48
CA GLU A 28 0.87 0.55 14.44
C GLU A 28 -0.27 1.20 13.63
N GLU A 29 -1.18 1.91 14.31
CA GLU A 29 -2.24 2.67 13.66
C GLU A 29 -1.67 3.82 12.81
N ARG A 30 -0.51 4.37 13.18
CA ARG A 30 0.24 5.32 12.37
C ARG A 30 0.83 4.70 11.11
N ILE A 31 1.36 3.47 11.18
CA ILE A 31 1.81 2.75 9.97
C ILE A 31 0.65 2.56 9.00
N LEU A 32 -0.51 2.14 9.50
CA LEU A 32 -1.72 2.02 8.68
C LEU A 32 -2.15 3.38 8.11
N ALA A 33 -2.06 4.46 8.89
CA ALA A 33 -2.33 5.80 8.41
C ALA A 33 -1.35 6.24 7.30
N TYR A 34 -0.06 5.89 7.40
CA TYR A 34 0.93 6.14 6.33
C TYR A 34 0.68 5.26 5.11
N ARG A 35 0.27 4.00 5.29
CA ARG A 35 -0.11 3.12 4.19
C ARG A 35 -1.31 3.65 3.41
N TYR A 36 -2.29 4.15 4.14
CA TYR A 36 -3.44 4.85 3.58
C TYR A 36 -3.04 6.17 2.90
N GLY A 37 -2.15 6.95 3.53
CA GLY A 37 -1.58 8.16 2.93
C GLY A 37 -0.89 7.87 1.61
N TRP A 38 -0.04 6.83 1.59
CA TRP A 38 0.65 6.38 0.39
C TRP A 38 -0.33 6.01 -0.73
N HIS A 39 -1.40 5.27 -0.43
CA HIS A 39 -2.44 4.95 -1.41
C HIS A 39 -3.07 6.19 -2.05
N ILE A 40 -3.36 7.22 -1.27
CA ILE A 40 -3.95 8.46 -1.80
C ILE A 40 -2.93 9.17 -2.69
N PHE A 41 -1.65 9.23 -2.29
CA PHE A 41 -0.60 9.85 -3.09
C PHE A 41 -0.39 9.12 -4.43
N SER A 42 -0.30 7.78 -4.40
CA SER A 42 -0.09 6.95 -5.60
C SER A 42 -1.30 7.01 -6.54
N SER A 43 -2.53 7.01 -6.00
CA SER A 43 -3.76 7.20 -6.78
C SER A 43 -3.82 8.57 -7.47
N ASN A 44 -3.16 9.58 -6.90
CA ASN A 44 -2.97 10.90 -7.51
C ASN A 44 -1.69 10.99 -8.38
N ARG A 45 -1.15 9.85 -8.84
CA ARG A 45 0.03 9.74 -9.71
C ARG A 45 1.32 10.34 -9.13
N ASN A 46 1.44 10.40 -7.80
CA ASN A 46 2.67 10.85 -7.16
C ASN A 46 3.62 9.68 -6.88
N HIS A 47 4.92 9.96 -6.95
CA HIS A 47 5.96 9.01 -6.53
C HIS A 47 6.14 8.99 -5.02
N PHE A 48 6.78 7.93 -4.52
CA PHE A 48 7.04 7.75 -3.09
C PHE A 48 7.91 8.87 -2.51
N GLU A 49 8.85 9.39 -3.30
CA GLU A 49 9.67 10.54 -2.92
C GLU A 49 8.84 11.79 -2.60
N ASN A 50 7.77 12.05 -3.36
CA ASN A 50 6.85 13.15 -3.08
C ASN A 50 6.12 12.97 -1.74
N PHE A 51 5.74 11.73 -1.42
CA PHE A 51 5.14 11.39 -0.13
C PHE A 51 6.15 11.55 1.02
N SER A 52 7.36 11.03 0.85
CA SER A 52 8.46 11.16 1.82
C SER A 52 8.79 12.63 2.10
N HIS A 53 8.99 13.44 1.05
CA HIS A 53 9.22 14.87 1.19
C HIS A 53 8.07 15.60 1.87
N PHE A 54 6.82 15.25 1.57
CA PHE A 54 5.67 15.85 2.25
C PHE A 54 5.70 15.56 3.76
N ILE A 55 5.90 14.31 4.14
CA ILE A 55 5.97 13.88 5.55
C ILE A 55 7.19 14.50 6.24
N GLN A 56 8.33 14.64 5.56
CA GLN A 56 9.50 15.35 6.10
C GLN A 56 9.25 16.86 6.28
N ARG A 57 8.59 17.52 5.32
CA ARG A 57 8.24 18.96 5.39
C ARG A 57 7.29 19.26 6.54
N ARG A 58 6.44 18.30 6.94
CA ARG A 58 5.60 18.42 8.15
C ARG A 58 6.42 18.76 9.39
N LYS A 59 7.64 18.21 9.54
CA LYS A 59 8.56 18.56 10.63
C LYS A 59 8.77 20.07 10.69
N TRP A 60 9.17 20.67 9.56
CA TRP A 60 9.41 22.11 9.47
C TRP A 60 8.17 22.93 9.77
N PHE A 61 7.00 22.49 9.30
CA PHE A 61 5.73 23.14 9.63
C PHE A 61 5.51 23.18 11.14
N ILE A 62 5.71 22.08 11.86
CA ILE A 62 5.55 22.01 13.33
C ILE A 62 6.51 22.96 14.05
N TYR A 63 7.78 22.99 13.64
CA TYR A 63 8.75 23.95 14.21
C TYR A 63 8.30 25.40 13.96
N LEU A 64 7.80 25.68 12.77
CA LEU A 64 7.45 27.04 12.35
C LEU A 64 6.12 27.54 12.89
N SER A 65 5.12 26.67 13.03
CA SER A 65 3.79 27.02 13.49
C SER A 65 3.62 26.93 15.01
N LEU A 66 4.49 26.17 15.70
CA LEU A 66 4.32 25.86 17.12
C LEU A 66 5.52 26.29 17.95
N ILE A 67 6.74 25.86 17.60
CA ILE A 67 7.93 26.13 18.41
C ILE A 67 8.39 27.59 18.27
N TYR A 68 8.59 28.08 17.05
CA TYR A 68 9.10 29.43 16.85
C TYR A 68 8.20 30.53 17.41
N PRO A 69 6.86 30.46 17.30
CA PRO A 69 5.98 31.44 17.93
C PRO A 69 6.13 31.47 19.45
N ILE A 70 6.23 30.32 20.11
CA ILE A 70 6.44 30.23 21.58
C ILE A 70 7.81 30.81 21.96
N LEU A 71 8.86 30.52 21.19
CA LEU A 71 10.18 31.10 21.42
C LEU A 71 10.18 32.62 21.22
N LEU A 72 9.47 33.11 20.20
CA LEU A 72 9.41 34.53 19.87
C LEU A 72 8.61 35.32 20.92
N THR A 73 7.49 34.77 21.41
CA THR A 73 6.75 35.38 22.53
C THR A 73 7.56 35.37 23.81
N PHE A 74 8.29 34.30 24.10
CA PHE A 74 9.20 34.22 25.24
C PHE A 74 10.34 35.24 25.15
N LEU A 75 10.99 35.37 23.99
CA LEU A 75 12.04 36.36 23.77
C LEU A 75 11.52 37.79 23.91
N SER A 76 10.33 38.06 23.37
CA SER A 76 9.64 39.36 23.49
C SER A 76 9.34 39.69 24.95
N LEU A 77 8.91 38.70 25.73
CA LEU A 77 8.66 38.86 27.17
C LEU A 77 9.95 39.17 27.94
N LEU A 78 11.04 38.44 27.68
CA LEU A 78 12.34 38.71 28.30
C LEU A 78 12.84 40.12 27.98
N LEU A 79 12.64 40.57 26.73
CA LEU A 79 13.00 41.92 26.31
C LEU A 79 12.11 42.98 26.99
N ALA A 80 10.81 42.73 27.16
CA ALA A 80 9.96 43.61 27.94
C ALA A 80 10.42 43.71 29.40
N VAL A 81 10.77 42.57 30.03
CA VAL A 81 11.29 42.53 31.41
C VAL A 81 12.62 43.27 31.56
N SER A 82 13.48 43.24 30.55
CA SER A 82 14.76 43.95 30.60
C SER A 82 14.58 45.47 30.61
N VAL A 83 13.57 45.99 29.90
CA VAL A 83 13.26 47.43 29.79
C VAL A 83 12.50 47.97 31.02
N LEU A 84 11.85 47.13 31.81
CA LEU A 84 11.15 47.57 33.03
C LEU A 84 12.12 48.21 34.04
N THR A 85 11.72 49.32 34.66
CA THR A 85 12.50 50.04 35.69
C THR A 85 12.37 49.42 37.08
N ILE A 86 12.38 48.09 37.16
CA ILE A 86 12.36 47.33 38.42
C ILE A 86 13.78 46.86 38.79
N ASP A 87 14.01 46.59 40.07
CA ASP A 87 15.30 46.11 40.57
C ASP A 87 15.71 44.78 39.90
N VAL A 88 17.01 44.63 39.63
CA VAL A 88 17.60 43.44 38.99
C VAL A 88 17.34 42.18 39.83
N THR A 89 17.30 42.32 41.15
CA THR A 89 16.97 41.25 42.09
C THR A 89 15.57 40.67 41.87
N LEU A 90 14.64 41.43 41.29
CA LEU A 90 13.28 40.99 40.93
C LEU A 90 13.20 40.50 39.47
N LYS A 91 14.02 41.05 38.56
CA LYS A 91 14.06 40.63 37.15
C LYS A 91 14.50 39.18 36.98
N VAL A 92 15.54 38.77 37.70
CA VAL A 92 16.15 37.44 37.56
C VAL A 92 15.18 36.31 37.95
N PRO A 93 14.51 36.34 39.12
CA PRO A 93 13.50 35.33 39.47
C PRO A 93 12.34 35.27 38.48
N ILE A 94 11.84 36.42 38.01
CA ILE A 94 10.76 36.48 37.03
C ILE A 94 11.17 35.79 35.72
N ALA A 95 12.36 36.10 35.20
CA ALA A 95 12.89 35.45 34.00
C ALA A 95 13.03 33.94 34.16
N ILE A 96 13.47 33.46 35.33
CA ILE A 96 13.60 32.02 35.63
C ILE A 96 12.23 31.33 35.64
N ILE A 97 11.23 31.92 36.31
CA ILE A 97 9.87 31.37 36.37
C ILE A 97 9.27 31.27 34.97
N PHE A 98 9.36 32.34 34.17
CA PHE A 98 8.84 32.34 32.80
C PHE A 98 9.59 31.35 31.89
N SER A 99 10.90 31.20 32.07
CA SER A 99 11.69 30.18 31.35
C SER A 99 11.18 28.78 31.68
N GLY A 100 10.94 28.49 32.97
CA GLY A 100 10.41 27.21 33.43
C GLY A 100 9.02 26.91 32.88
N ILE A 101 8.10 27.89 32.89
CA ILE A 101 6.75 27.75 32.33
C ILE A 101 6.82 27.49 30.83
N THR A 102 7.63 28.26 30.10
CA THR A 102 7.80 28.12 28.64
C THR A 102 8.36 26.75 28.29
N ALA A 103 9.40 26.29 28.99
CA ALA A 103 9.97 24.96 28.82
C ALA A 103 8.94 23.86 29.12
N GLY A 104 8.11 24.02 30.16
CA GLY A 104 7.02 23.10 30.49
C GLY A 104 5.94 23.02 29.41
N ILE A 105 5.54 24.16 28.85
CA ILE A 105 4.57 24.24 27.73
C ILE A 105 5.14 23.54 26.49
N ILE A 106 6.40 23.83 26.13
CA ILE A 106 7.07 23.19 25.00
C ILE A 106 7.15 21.68 25.22
N TYR A 107 7.60 21.24 26.40
CA TYR A 107 7.75 19.83 26.73
C TYR A 107 6.41 19.07 26.66
N ASN A 108 5.35 19.61 27.26
CA ASN A 108 4.04 18.95 27.28
C ASN A 108 3.34 18.94 25.91
N LEU A 109 3.47 20.01 25.11
CA LEU A 109 2.85 20.07 23.79
C LEU A 109 3.62 19.28 22.74
N ILE A 110 4.96 19.20 22.85
CA ILE A 110 5.81 18.80 21.74
C ILE A 110 6.58 17.50 22.02
N GLY A 111 6.63 17.02 23.27
CA GLY A 111 7.34 15.79 23.63
C GLY A 111 6.92 14.57 22.79
N ASN A 112 5.61 14.32 22.70
CA ASN A 112 5.06 13.23 21.88
C ASN A 112 5.27 13.48 20.38
N THR A 113 5.09 14.71 19.92
CA THR A 113 5.29 15.08 18.52
C THR A 113 6.74 14.91 18.07
N LEU A 114 7.73 15.21 18.92
CA LEU A 114 9.15 14.99 18.61
C LEU A 114 9.51 13.50 18.54
N LYS A 115 8.95 12.69 19.45
CA LYS A 115 9.07 11.23 19.39
C LYS A 115 8.52 10.72 18.05
N ASN A 116 7.33 11.18 17.66
CA ASN A 116 6.68 10.78 16.42
C ASN A 116 7.47 11.24 15.18
N ILE A 117 8.01 12.46 15.17
CA ILE A 117 8.89 12.95 14.09
C ILE A 117 10.13 12.06 13.94
N ARG A 118 10.74 11.65 15.06
CA ARG A 118 11.90 10.74 15.02
C ARG A 118 11.51 9.38 14.44
N GLU A 119 10.40 8.81 14.89
CA GLU A 119 9.88 7.54 14.39
C GLU A 119 9.50 7.60 12.90
N ILE A 120 8.94 8.72 12.44
CA ILE A 120 8.68 8.98 11.02
C ILE A 120 9.98 8.91 10.21
N GLY A 121 11.06 9.52 10.69
CA GLY A 121 12.36 9.46 10.02
C GLY A 121 12.90 8.03 9.90
N ILE A 122 12.74 7.24 10.98
CA ILE A 122 13.11 5.81 10.98
C ILE A 122 12.25 5.04 9.98
N PHE A 123 10.93 5.26 10.00
CA PHE A 123 9.98 4.65 9.08
C PHE A 123 10.33 4.94 7.63
N LEU A 124 10.46 6.21 7.24
CA LEU A 124 10.74 6.60 5.86
C LEU A 124 12.04 6.00 5.33
N LYS A 125 13.07 5.88 6.19
CA LYS A 125 14.31 5.20 5.83
C LYS A 125 14.13 3.68 5.69
N TYR A 126 13.32 3.09 6.56
CA TYR A 126 13.07 1.65 6.56
C TYR A 126 12.25 1.19 5.35
N VAL A 127 11.35 2.03 4.84
CA VAL A 127 10.52 1.77 3.65
C VAL A 127 11.00 2.48 2.38
N ASP A 128 12.24 2.96 2.34
CA ASP A 128 12.76 3.62 1.14
C ASP A 128 12.84 2.62 -0.03
N PRO A 129 12.09 2.80 -1.13
CA PRO A 129 12.13 1.88 -2.27
C PRO A 129 13.50 1.85 -2.97
N ALA A 130 14.33 2.90 -2.84
CA ALA A 130 15.65 2.97 -3.44
C ALA A 130 16.67 2.09 -2.68
N GLU A 131 16.57 2.02 -1.34
CA GLU A 131 17.51 1.28 -0.49
C GLU A 131 16.97 -0.09 -0.04
N LYS A 132 15.66 -0.18 0.23
CA LYS A 132 14.99 -1.27 0.96
C LYS A 132 13.70 -1.73 0.27
N LEU A 133 13.81 -2.13 -1.00
CA LEU A 133 12.66 -2.54 -1.83
C LEU A 133 11.77 -3.64 -1.20
N ALA A 134 12.35 -4.61 -0.49
CA ALA A 134 11.57 -5.68 0.17
C ALA A 134 10.66 -5.12 1.28
N ASN A 135 11.20 -4.24 2.13
CA ASN A 135 10.44 -3.58 3.19
C ASN A 135 9.36 -2.66 2.61
N PHE A 136 9.66 -1.94 1.52
CA PHE A 136 8.68 -1.10 0.82
C PHE A 136 7.51 -1.94 0.29
N ARG A 137 7.77 -3.09 -0.34
CA ARG A 137 6.73 -4.00 -0.83
C ARG A 137 5.87 -4.56 0.29
N GLU A 138 6.48 -4.95 1.40
CA GLU A 138 5.75 -5.43 2.57
C GLU A 138 4.86 -4.34 3.16
N PHE A 139 5.37 -3.11 3.27
CA PHE A 139 4.56 -1.95 3.62
C PHE A 139 3.39 -1.74 2.66
N GLU A 140 3.64 -1.77 1.33
CA GLU A 140 2.60 -1.60 0.32
C GLU A 140 1.55 -2.72 0.33
N ASN A 141 1.92 -3.92 0.76
CA ASN A 141 1.00 -5.05 0.86
C ASN A 141 0.20 -5.09 2.18
N LEU A 142 0.44 -4.17 3.12
CA LEU A 142 -0.41 -4.05 4.31
C LEU A 142 -1.82 -3.64 3.92
N ASP A 143 -2.82 -4.44 4.33
CA ASP A 143 -4.22 -4.08 4.22
C ASP A 143 -4.55 -2.97 5.25
N TYR A 144 -5.45 -2.06 4.90
CA TYR A 144 -5.86 -0.92 5.74
C TYR A 144 -6.54 -1.34 7.05
N LEU A 145 -7.01 -2.59 7.11
CA LEU A 145 -7.68 -3.15 8.29
C LEU A 145 -6.83 -4.21 9.01
N ASP A 146 -5.66 -4.55 8.47
CA ASP A 146 -4.78 -5.59 9.04
C ASP A 146 -3.93 -5.02 10.18
N LYS A 147 -4.52 -5.00 11.38
CA LYS A 147 -3.82 -4.58 12.60
C LYS A 147 -2.66 -5.51 12.95
N GLU A 148 -2.83 -6.81 12.75
CA GLU A 148 -1.81 -7.80 13.13
C GLU A 148 -0.59 -7.68 12.23
N GLY A 149 -0.79 -7.52 10.92
CA GLY A 149 0.28 -7.22 9.97
C GLY A 149 0.97 -5.89 10.28
N ALA A 150 0.22 -4.86 10.70
CA ALA A 150 0.81 -3.59 11.10
C ALA A 150 1.68 -3.71 12.38
N ILE A 151 1.25 -4.51 13.37
CA ILE A 151 2.05 -4.81 14.57
C ILE A 151 3.35 -5.51 14.17
N GLN A 152 3.27 -6.59 13.39
CA GLN A 152 4.47 -7.34 12.97
C GLN A 152 5.43 -6.46 12.15
N PHE A 153 4.89 -5.64 11.24
CA PHE A 153 5.68 -4.70 10.47
C PHE A 153 6.40 -3.69 11.37
N TYR A 154 5.70 -3.15 12.37
CA TYR A 154 6.27 -2.22 13.33
C TYR A 154 7.39 -2.84 14.17
N GLU A 155 7.17 -4.05 14.66
CA GLU A 155 8.16 -4.81 15.44
C GLU A 155 9.42 -5.07 14.63
N ASN A 156 9.28 -5.47 13.36
CA ASN A 156 10.41 -5.67 12.45
C ASN A 156 11.18 -4.37 12.21
N MET A 157 10.47 -3.25 12.00
CA MET A 157 11.07 -1.93 11.88
C MET A 157 11.87 -1.54 13.14
N ARG A 158 11.28 -1.71 14.34
CA ARG A 158 11.96 -1.41 15.62
C ARG A 158 13.18 -2.30 15.85
N ALA A 159 13.08 -3.58 15.51
CA ALA A 159 14.17 -4.54 15.61
C ALA A 159 15.24 -4.37 14.50
N LYS A 160 15.04 -3.44 13.55
CA LYS A 160 15.89 -3.24 12.37
C LYS A 160 16.08 -4.54 11.56
N ARG A 161 15.06 -5.39 11.53
CA ARG A 161 15.05 -6.64 10.75
C ARG A 161 14.48 -6.33 9.38
N ASP A 162 15.27 -6.52 8.33
CA ASP A 162 14.77 -6.36 6.97
C ASP A 162 13.98 -7.60 6.54
N TYR A 163 12.96 -7.38 5.72
CA TYR A 163 12.26 -8.47 5.05
C TYR A 163 13.16 -9.11 3.99
N SER A 164 13.04 -10.43 3.84
CA SER A 164 13.75 -11.14 2.79
C SER A 164 13.32 -10.62 1.42
N LYS A 165 14.27 -10.58 0.49
CA LYS A 165 13.93 -10.36 -0.91
C LYS A 165 12.98 -11.47 -1.32
N ILE A 166 11.83 -11.09 -1.88
CA ILE A 166 10.94 -12.03 -2.56
C ILE A 166 11.78 -12.63 -3.69
N ALA A 167 12.19 -13.89 -3.52
CA ALA A 167 12.80 -14.63 -4.61
C ALA A 167 11.80 -14.62 -5.78
N PRO A 168 12.26 -14.43 -7.03
CA PRO A 168 11.38 -14.69 -8.16
C PRO A 168 10.83 -16.10 -7.96
N GLY A 169 9.50 -16.25 -8.01
CA GLY A 169 8.88 -17.56 -7.84
C GLY A 169 9.54 -18.53 -8.81
N GLU A 170 10.08 -19.63 -8.30
CA GLU A 170 10.72 -20.67 -9.12
C GLU A 170 9.70 -21.37 -10.05
N ASN A 171 8.41 -21.18 -9.79
CA ASN A 171 7.34 -21.67 -10.64
C ASN A 171 7.29 -20.88 -11.94
N GLU A 172 8.02 -21.37 -12.94
CA GLU A 172 7.89 -20.95 -14.31
C GLU A 172 6.49 -21.33 -14.81
N LEU A 173 5.55 -20.39 -14.71
CA LEU A 173 4.19 -20.60 -15.20
C LEU A 173 4.19 -20.93 -16.69
N ASP A 174 3.36 -21.89 -17.07
CA ASP A 174 3.06 -22.14 -18.47
C ASP A 174 2.28 -20.95 -19.09
N LYS A 175 2.27 -20.86 -20.41
CA LYS A 175 1.57 -19.79 -21.15
C LYS A 175 0.08 -19.68 -20.77
N THR A 176 -0.59 -20.82 -20.56
CA THR A 176 -2.01 -20.87 -20.19
C THR A 176 -2.22 -20.33 -18.78
N GLU A 177 -1.36 -20.70 -17.84
CA GLU A 177 -1.39 -20.24 -16.46
C GLU A 177 -1.12 -18.73 -16.38
N LYS A 178 -0.17 -18.21 -17.17
CA LYS A 178 0.07 -16.75 -17.30
C LYS A 178 -1.18 -16.02 -17.81
N LEU A 179 -1.85 -16.56 -18.84
CA LEU A 179 -3.09 -15.98 -19.37
C LEU A 179 -4.26 -16.07 -18.38
N LEU A 180 -4.39 -17.18 -17.65
CA LEU A 180 -5.38 -17.36 -16.59
C LEU A 180 -5.17 -16.37 -15.46
N ALA A 181 -3.92 -16.19 -14.99
CA ALA A 181 -3.60 -15.23 -13.94
C ALA A 181 -4.01 -13.79 -14.34
N LEU A 182 -3.71 -13.39 -15.58
CA LEU A 182 -4.17 -12.11 -16.13
C LEU A 182 -5.70 -12.01 -16.17
N ASP A 183 -6.40 -13.06 -16.59
CA ASP A 183 -7.87 -13.07 -16.66
C ASP A 183 -8.53 -12.97 -15.26
N PHE A 184 -7.98 -13.65 -14.24
CA PHE A 184 -8.42 -13.54 -12.84
C PHE A 184 -8.20 -12.15 -12.25
N LEU A 185 -7.06 -11.52 -12.56
CA LEU A 185 -6.79 -10.14 -12.16
C LEU A 185 -7.81 -9.16 -12.75
N LEU A 186 -8.26 -9.40 -13.98
CA LEU A 186 -9.22 -8.54 -14.67
C LEU A 186 -10.66 -8.68 -14.17
N GLY A 187 -11.01 -9.73 -13.41
CA GLY A 187 -12.24 -9.77 -12.61
C GLY A 187 -13.41 -10.57 -13.17
N ASP A 188 -13.75 -10.50 -14.47
CA ASP A 188 -14.92 -11.17 -15.06
C ASP A 188 -14.57 -12.10 -16.23
N PRO A 189 -15.36 -13.18 -16.48
CA PRO A 189 -15.06 -14.16 -17.51
C PRO A 189 -15.02 -13.53 -18.90
N GLY A 190 -13.86 -13.60 -19.57
CA GLY A 190 -13.67 -13.03 -20.90
C GLY A 190 -13.06 -11.61 -20.92
N ASN A 191 -12.71 -11.04 -19.76
CA ASN A 191 -12.19 -9.68 -19.68
C ASN A 191 -10.87 -9.48 -20.42
N LEU A 192 -10.01 -10.49 -20.56
CA LEU A 192 -8.77 -10.30 -21.34
C LEU A 192 -9.07 -10.05 -22.83
N ASN A 193 -10.01 -10.80 -23.41
CA ASN A 193 -10.42 -10.60 -24.81
C ASN A 193 -11.19 -9.29 -24.98
N GLU A 194 -12.06 -8.95 -24.02
CA GLU A 194 -12.76 -7.67 -24.01
C GLU A 194 -11.83 -6.47 -23.87
N LEU A 195 -10.79 -6.58 -23.04
CA LEU A 195 -9.76 -5.55 -22.90
C LEU A 195 -9.00 -5.35 -24.21
N ILE A 196 -8.58 -6.44 -24.87
CA ILE A 196 -7.94 -6.38 -26.19
C ILE A 196 -8.87 -5.69 -27.19
N ASN A 197 -10.17 -6.04 -27.18
CA ASN A 197 -11.16 -5.38 -28.03
C ASN A 197 -11.27 -3.88 -27.70
N LYS A 198 -11.38 -3.49 -26.43
CA LYS A 198 -11.45 -2.07 -26.01
C LYS A 198 -10.21 -1.29 -26.43
N LEU A 199 -9.01 -1.86 -26.27
CA LEU A 199 -7.75 -1.25 -26.69
C LEU A 199 -7.68 -1.01 -28.21
N CYS A 200 -8.21 -1.93 -29.01
CA CYS A 200 -8.24 -1.78 -30.47
C CYS A 200 -9.26 -0.72 -30.97
N HIS A 201 -10.28 -0.40 -30.16
CA HIS A 201 -11.32 0.58 -30.51
C HIS A 201 -11.12 1.93 -29.83
N HIS A 202 -10.04 2.12 -29.06
CA HIS A 202 -9.78 3.37 -28.35
C HIS A 202 -9.38 4.48 -29.33
N SER A 203 -10.01 5.64 -29.23
CA SER A 203 -9.89 6.74 -30.19
C SER A 203 -8.47 7.29 -30.36
N THR A 204 -7.63 7.16 -29.33
CA THR A 204 -6.23 7.61 -29.33
C THR A 204 -5.20 6.53 -29.64
N CYS A 205 -5.60 5.25 -29.65
CA CYS A 205 -4.72 4.11 -29.87
C CYS A 205 -5.31 3.21 -30.96
N LYS A 206 -4.88 3.38 -32.21
CA LYS A 206 -5.24 2.48 -33.32
C LYS A 206 -4.37 1.22 -33.30
N LEU A 207 -4.50 0.42 -32.24
CA LEU A 207 -3.83 -0.87 -32.14
C LEU A 207 -4.58 -1.91 -32.97
N THR A 208 -3.85 -2.72 -33.73
CA THR A 208 -4.44 -3.89 -34.41
C THR A 208 -4.42 -5.07 -33.46
N LYS A 209 -5.47 -5.91 -33.48
CA LYS A 209 -5.53 -7.14 -32.67
C LYS A 209 -4.30 -8.03 -32.88
N GLU A 210 -3.85 -8.12 -34.14
CA GLU A 210 -2.66 -8.85 -34.53
C GLU A 210 -1.39 -8.29 -33.87
N GLY A 211 -1.25 -6.96 -33.81
CA GLY A 211 -0.16 -6.32 -33.08
C GLY A 211 -0.19 -6.64 -31.60
N VAL A 212 -1.37 -6.64 -30.98
CA VAL A 212 -1.52 -7.00 -29.55
C VAL A 212 -1.16 -8.47 -29.31
N TYR A 213 -1.60 -9.39 -30.17
CA TYR A 213 -1.25 -10.81 -30.05
C TYR A 213 0.25 -11.09 -30.27
N ARG A 214 0.92 -10.33 -31.16
CA ARG A 214 2.38 -10.42 -31.32
C ARG A 214 3.13 -9.96 -30.08
N VAL A 215 2.75 -8.84 -29.48
CA VAL A 215 3.36 -8.36 -28.22
C VAL A 215 3.14 -9.36 -27.08
N LEU A 216 1.93 -9.90 -26.96
CA LEU A 216 1.66 -10.99 -26.00
C LEU A 216 2.49 -12.24 -26.33
N GLY A 217 2.73 -12.51 -27.62
CA GLY A 217 3.58 -13.59 -28.10
C GLY A 217 5.01 -13.50 -27.60
N GLU A 218 5.60 -12.30 -27.69
CA GLU A 218 6.94 -12.02 -27.18
C GLU A 218 7.01 -12.16 -25.65
N ILE A 219 6.00 -11.64 -24.92
CA ILE A 219 5.98 -11.69 -23.45
C ILE A 219 5.79 -13.11 -22.93
N LEU A 220 4.93 -13.89 -23.59
CA LEU A 220 4.56 -15.25 -23.16
C LEU A 220 5.38 -16.34 -23.84
N LEU A 221 6.32 -15.97 -24.72
CA LEU A 221 7.15 -16.87 -25.53
C LEU A 221 6.31 -17.89 -26.31
N ALA A 222 5.27 -17.42 -26.99
CA ALA A 222 4.31 -18.25 -27.71
C ALA A 222 3.84 -17.63 -29.02
N SER A 223 3.41 -18.46 -29.98
CA SER A 223 2.89 -17.94 -31.25
C SER A 223 1.57 -17.17 -31.06
N PRO A 224 1.34 -16.09 -31.84
CA PRO A 224 0.09 -15.32 -31.79
C PRO A 224 -1.17 -16.17 -31.96
N ASP A 225 -1.14 -17.16 -32.87
CA ASP A 225 -2.25 -18.08 -33.10
C ASP A 225 -2.58 -18.93 -31.87
N ASN A 226 -1.55 -19.40 -31.17
CA ASN A 226 -1.70 -20.18 -29.95
C ASN A 226 -2.22 -19.33 -28.78
N ILE A 227 -1.91 -18.03 -28.75
CA ILE A 227 -2.45 -17.09 -27.76
C ILE A 227 -3.92 -16.81 -28.06
N LYS A 228 -4.25 -16.51 -29.31
CA LYS A 228 -5.62 -16.26 -29.75
C LYS A 228 -6.53 -17.45 -29.42
N LYS A 229 -6.08 -18.68 -29.71
CA LYS A 229 -6.82 -19.90 -29.37
C LYS A 229 -7.06 -20.04 -27.87
N ASP A 230 -6.03 -19.83 -27.05
CA ASP A 230 -6.17 -20.01 -25.61
C ASP A 230 -7.02 -18.91 -24.95
N ILE A 231 -6.92 -17.67 -25.40
CA ILE A 231 -7.77 -16.57 -24.91
C ILE A 231 -9.24 -16.81 -25.26
N THR A 232 -9.53 -17.21 -26.50
CA THR A 232 -10.91 -17.37 -26.99
C THR A 232 -11.60 -18.60 -26.44
N LYS A 233 -10.85 -19.70 -26.23
CA LYS A 233 -11.43 -21.01 -25.91
C LYS A 233 -10.87 -21.57 -24.60
N GLY A 234 -9.55 -21.67 -24.44
CA GLY A 234 -8.93 -22.33 -23.29
C GLY A 234 -9.25 -21.67 -21.95
N VAL A 235 -8.98 -20.38 -21.81
CA VAL A 235 -9.24 -19.59 -20.59
C VAL A 235 -10.72 -19.60 -20.24
N LYS A 236 -11.58 -19.39 -21.24
CA LYS A 236 -13.04 -19.40 -21.07
C LYS A 236 -13.53 -20.77 -20.58
N GLU A 237 -13.08 -21.86 -21.20
CA GLU A 237 -13.43 -23.23 -20.81
C GLU A 237 -13.04 -23.54 -19.36
N ILE A 238 -11.85 -23.11 -18.93
CA ILE A 238 -11.38 -23.35 -17.56
C ILE A 238 -12.22 -22.57 -16.55
N ARG A 239 -12.60 -21.33 -16.89
CA ARG A 239 -13.31 -20.43 -15.98
C ARG A 239 -14.81 -20.71 -15.86
N SER A 240 -15.44 -21.21 -16.93
CA SER A 240 -16.87 -21.54 -16.94
C SER A 240 -17.17 -23.05 -16.94
N GLY A 241 -16.13 -23.88 -16.95
CA GLY A 241 -16.26 -25.33 -17.06
C GLY A 241 -16.85 -25.94 -15.79
N LYS A 242 -17.98 -26.65 -15.92
CA LYS A 242 -18.61 -27.37 -14.80
C LYS A 242 -17.81 -28.61 -14.38
N SER A 243 -17.09 -29.24 -15.31
CA SER A 243 -16.20 -30.37 -15.05
C SER A 243 -14.85 -30.10 -15.69
N LEU A 244 -13.79 -30.01 -14.89
CA LEU A 244 -12.43 -29.73 -15.34
C LEU A 244 -11.60 -31.01 -15.28
N GLY A 245 -10.88 -31.33 -16.35
CA GLY A 245 -9.91 -32.43 -16.32
C GLY A 245 -8.72 -32.10 -15.41
N GLN A 246 -8.00 -33.13 -14.95
CA GLN A 246 -6.89 -33.00 -13.99
C GLN A 246 -5.87 -31.91 -14.38
N LYS A 247 -5.46 -31.88 -15.65
CA LYS A 247 -4.53 -30.86 -16.16
C LYS A 247 -5.00 -29.43 -15.93
N ARG A 248 -6.31 -29.16 -16.00
CA ARG A 248 -6.88 -27.82 -15.78
C ARG A 248 -6.97 -27.48 -14.28
N ILE A 249 -7.22 -28.49 -13.45
CA ILE A 249 -7.18 -28.38 -11.98
C ILE A 249 -5.76 -28.04 -11.54
N ASP A 250 -4.75 -28.70 -12.10
CA ASP A 250 -3.34 -28.43 -11.80
C ASP A 250 -2.97 -26.99 -12.18
N GLN A 251 -3.39 -26.54 -13.38
CA GLN A 251 -3.18 -25.15 -13.84
C GLN A 251 -3.85 -24.12 -12.90
N LEU A 252 -5.07 -24.38 -12.43
CA LEU A 252 -5.74 -23.51 -11.45
C LEU A 252 -5.01 -23.49 -10.11
N THR A 253 -4.51 -24.65 -9.66
CA THR A 253 -3.75 -24.78 -8.41
C THR A 253 -2.44 -24.00 -8.46
N ASN A 254 -1.73 -24.06 -9.58
CA ASN A 254 -0.50 -23.29 -9.81
C ASN A 254 -0.76 -21.78 -9.83
N VAL A 255 -1.83 -21.34 -10.50
CA VAL A 255 -2.25 -19.93 -10.50
C VAL A 255 -2.68 -19.47 -9.10
N LYS A 256 -3.39 -20.32 -8.34
CA LYS A 256 -3.75 -20.05 -6.94
C LYS A 256 -2.52 -19.85 -6.07
N ALA A 257 -1.50 -20.69 -6.23
CA ALA A 257 -0.26 -20.57 -5.45
C ALA A 257 0.39 -19.19 -5.61
N ILE A 258 0.34 -18.61 -6.82
CA ILE A 258 0.86 -17.26 -7.08
C ILE A 258 0.02 -16.18 -6.42
N PHE A 259 -1.30 -16.28 -6.46
CA PHE A 259 -2.16 -15.32 -5.75
C PHE A 259 -1.95 -15.38 -4.23
N ASN A 260 -1.74 -16.58 -3.68
CA ASN A 260 -1.40 -16.75 -2.26
C ASN A 260 -0.04 -16.14 -1.91
N GLN A 261 1.00 -16.44 -2.70
CA GLN A 261 2.32 -15.84 -2.53
C GLN A 261 2.29 -14.31 -2.65
N SER A 262 1.40 -13.79 -3.50
CA SER A 262 1.22 -12.35 -3.72
C SER A 262 0.24 -11.69 -2.73
N LYS A 263 -0.20 -12.40 -1.69
CA LYS A 263 -1.16 -11.91 -0.67
C LYS A 263 -2.51 -11.45 -1.23
N LEU A 264 -2.92 -11.95 -2.39
CA LEU A 264 -4.21 -11.66 -3.04
C LEU A 264 -5.26 -12.71 -2.66
N ALA A 265 -5.56 -12.83 -1.36
CA ALA A 265 -6.42 -13.88 -0.81
C ALA A 265 -7.82 -13.92 -1.43
N LEU A 266 -8.41 -12.76 -1.76
CA LEU A 266 -9.71 -12.71 -2.43
C LEU A 266 -9.69 -13.38 -3.81
N LYS A 267 -8.59 -13.21 -4.56
CA LYS A 267 -8.41 -13.84 -5.88
C LYS A 267 -8.09 -15.32 -5.77
N ALA A 268 -7.31 -15.72 -4.77
CA ALA A 268 -7.12 -17.14 -4.48
C ALA A 268 -8.46 -17.84 -4.13
N ASN A 269 -9.32 -17.18 -3.35
CA ASN A 269 -10.64 -17.70 -2.99
C ASN A 269 -11.61 -17.81 -4.18
N GLU A 270 -11.48 -16.96 -5.20
CA GLU A 270 -12.23 -17.13 -6.46
C GLU A 270 -11.87 -18.44 -7.16
N ILE A 271 -10.60 -18.83 -7.12
CA ILE A 271 -10.12 -20.10 -7.69
C ILE A 271 -10.61 -21.29 -6.87
N ASP A 272 -10.61 -21.19 -5.54
CA ASP A 272 -11.12 -22.26 -4.66
C ASP A 272 -12.58 -22.59 -4.95
N LYS A 273 -13.42 -21.58 -5.11
CA LYS A 273 -14.83 -21.79 -5.50
C LYS A 273 -14.97 -22.55 -6.83
N LEU A 274 -14.09 -22.28 -7.79
CA LEU A 274 -14.09 -22.97 -9.08
C LEU A 274 -13.62 -24.43 -8.94
N LEU A 275 -12.60 -24.67 -8.12
CA LEU A 275 -12.11 -26.02 -7.81
C LEU A 275 -13.17 -26.85 -7.08
N ASP A 276 -13.83 -26.28 -6.07
CA ASP A 276 -14.90 -26.93 -5.31
C ASP A 276 -16.10 -27.30 -6.20
N THR A 277 -16.48 -26.39 -7.11
CA THR A 277 -17.55 -26.62 -8.09
C THR A 277 -17.19 -27.72 -9.09
N ALA A 278 -15.94 -27.77 -9.54
CA ALA A 278 -15.48 -28.80 -10.46
C ALA A 278 -15.40 -30.19 -9.81
N GLN A 279 -15.04 -30.27 -8.52
CA GLN A 279 -14.96 -31.54 -7.78
C GLN A 279 -16.34 -32.10 -7.46
N THR A 280 -17.29 -31.25 -7.05
CA THR A 280 -18.69 -31.67 -6.79
C THR A 280 -19.38 -32.19 -8.05
N ALA A 281 -19.18 -31.55 -9.22
CA ALA A 281 -19.73 -32.01 -10.48
C ALA A 281 -19.13 -33.35 -10.99
N THR A 282 -17.94 -33.71 -10.51
CA THR A 282 -17.27 -34.97 -10.89
C THR A 282 -17.79 -36.13 -10.04
N LEU A 283 -18.07 -35.89 -8.75
CA LEU A 283 -18.71 -36.85 -7.85
C LEU A 283 -20.13 -37.21 -8.30
N ASP A 284 -20.90 -36.23 -8.76
CA ASP A 284 -22.27 -36.43 -9.24
C ASP A 284 -22.34 -37.35 -10.47
N LYS A 285 -21.39 -37.24 -11.41
CA LYS A 285 -21.28 -38.16 -12.56
C LYS A 285 -20.91 -39.58 -12.16
N SER A 286 -19.99 -39.75 -11.21
CA SER A 286 -19.58 -41.08 -10.75
C SER A 286 -20.70 -41.85 -10.03
N GLN A 287 -21.70 -41.16 -9.48
CA GLN A 287 -22.89 -41.78 -8.89
C GLN A 287 -23.96 -42.13 -9.92
N VAL A 288 -24.04 -41.40 -11.04
CA VAL A 288 -24.98 -41.67 -12.14
C VAL A 288 -24.50 -42.83 -13.02
N ASP A 289 -23.19 -42.97 -13.24
CA ASP A 289 -22.61 -44.07 -14.04
C ASP A 289 -22.50 -45.40 -13.26
N ALA A 290 -22.87 -45.41 -11.97
CA ALA A 290 -22.86 -46.59 -11.11
C ALA A 290 -24.23 -47.31 -11.00
N TYR A 291 -25.22 -46.89 -11.80
CA TYR A 291 -26.56 -47.47 -11.88
C TYR A 291 -26.91 -47.96 -13.28
#